data_AF-A0A7W1CIC1-F1
#
_entry.id   AF-A0A7W1CIC1-F1
#
_cell.length_a   1.000
_cell.length_b   1.000
_cell.length_c   1.000
_cell.angle_alpha   90.00
_cell.angle_beta   90.00
_cell.angle_gamma   90.00
#
_symmetry.space_group_name_H-M   'P 1'
#
loop_
_entity.id
_entity.type
_entity.pdbx_description
1 polymer ?
#
loop_
_entity_poly.entity_id
_entity_poly.type
_entity_poly.pdbx_seq_one_letter_code
_entity_poly.pdbx_strand_id
1 'polypeptide(L)'
;MSSENPLSDKPENRPPPNPSNETESTKKKGSFSGPNFRSYTTDPKKTPVHYDELTEYIKNNPKDVIAYILMIISLIMILFGSYFEYARYANLIIGLIFGLYFSEELAFLVTNIREFIEEYNLVKALVCGGTILALCLQVPLFFLGVAIITAIRILWPESKNSF
;
A
#
# COMPACT_ATOMS: atom_id res chain seq x y z
N MET A 1 -22.67 31.79 -62.04
CA MET A 1 -21.47 31.87 -61.17
C MET A 1 -21.90 31.74 -59.72
N SER A 2 -20.95 31.47 -58.82
CA SER A 2 -21.10 31.37 -57.36
C SER A 2 -21.89 32.57 -56.79
N SER A 3 -22.91 32.35 -55.95
CA SER A 3 -22.82 32.12 -54.48
C SER A 3 -22.39 33.37 -53.72
N GLU A 4 -23.27 33.88 -52.85
CA GLU A 4 -23.07 33.84 -51.38
C GLU A 4 -24.35 34.29 -50.65
N ASN A 5 -24.53 33.82 -49.42
CA ASN A 5 -25.64 34.17 -48.53
C ASN A 5 -25.13 35.20 -47.50
N PRO A 6 -25.95 36.17 -47.08
CA PRO A 6 -26.26 36.20 -45.66
C PRO A 6 -27.71 36.58 -45.36
N LEU A 7 -28.30 35.92 -44.36
CA LEU A 7 -29.51 36.41 -43.69
C LEU A 7 -29.31 36.29 -42.17
N SER A 8 -29.57 37.37 -41.45
CA SER A 8 -29.45 37.49 -40.00
C SER A 8 -30.79 37.88 -39.38
N ASP A 9 -30.87 37.72 -38.05
CA ASP A 9 -31.85 38.35 -37.15
C ASP A 9 -33.33 37.97 -37.25
N LYS A 10 -33.72 37.05 -36.34
CA LYS A 10 -34.90 37.16 -35.42
C LYS A 10 -36.34 37.23 -36.03
N PRO A 11 -37.40 37.18 -35.22
CA PRO A 11 -37.60 36.55 -33.90
C PRO A 11 -38.76 35.50 -34.02
N GLU A 12 -39.57 35.07 -33.06
CA GLU A 12 -39.60 35.11 -31.58
C GLU A 12 -40.39 33.89 -31.05
N ASN A 13 -40.27 33.57 -29.75
CA ASN A 13 -41.32 33.05 -28.84
C ASN A 13 -40.71 32.21 -27.70
N ARG A 14 -40.58 32.80 -26.51
CA ARG A 14 -40.52 32.07 -25.22
C ARG A 14 -41.51 32.71 -24.25
N PRO A 15 -42.35 31.92 -23.54
CA PRO A 15 -43.03 32.40 -22.34
C PRO A 15 -42.00 32.78 -21.25
N PRO A 16 -42.31 33.76 -20.38
CA PRO A 16 -41.39 34.23 -19.35
C PRO A 16 -41.29 33.27 -18.15
N PRO A 17 -40.18 33.28 -17.40
CA PRO A 17 -40.09 32.64 -16.09
C PRO A 17 -40.76 33.49 -15.00
N ASN A 18 -41.26 32.86 -13.93
CA ASN A 18 -41.50 33.53 -12.64
C ASN A 18 -41.20 32.54 -11.48
N PRO A 19 -40.66 32.99 -10.32
CA PRO A 19 -39.95 32.10 -9.40
C PRO A 19 -40.66 31.84 -8.04
N SER A 20 -40.09 30.90 -7.26
CA SER A 20 -40.15 30.77 -5.78
C SER A 20 -41.52 30.51 -5.12
N ASN A 21 -41.66 29.79 -4.00
CA ASN A 21 -40.74 28.95 -3.19
C ASN A 21 -41.60 28.01 -2.31
N GLU A 22 -40.98 26.97 -1.71
CA GLU A 22 -41.46 26.26 -0.48
C GLU A 22 -42.81 25.48 -0.59
N THR A 23 -43.17 24.47 0.23
CA THR A 23 -42.46 23.50 1.09
C THR A 23 -43.42 22.32 1.40
N GLU A 24 -42.91 21.10 1.70
CA GLU A 24 -43.59 19.91 2.29
C GLU A 24 -45.01 19.50 1.80
N SER A 25 -45.27 18.29 1.29
CA SER A 25 -45.21 17.05 2.09
C SER A 25 -45.75 15.84 1.29
N THR A 26 -45.03 14.70 1.27
CA THR A 26 -45.52 13.44 0.67
C THR A 26 -45.27 12.23 1.59
N LYS A 27 -46.15 12.09 2.59
CA LYS A 27 -46.14 11.00 3.56
C LYS A 27 -46.55 9.65 2.93
N LYS A 28 -45.58 8.82 2.54
CA LYS A 28 -45.79 7.37 2.28
C LYS A 28 -44.81 6.49 3.05
N LYS A 29 -45.35 5.52 3.80
CA LYS A 29 -44.59 4.39 4.31
C LYS A 29 -44.17 3.52 3.12
N GLY A 30 -42.87 3.25 2.98
CA GLY A 30 -42.32 2.23 2.08
C GLY A 30 -41.41 1.30 2.90
N SER A 31 -41.55 -0.01 2.73
CA SER A 31 -40.74 -0.98 3.47
C SER A 31 -39.33 -1.03 2.91
N PHE A 32 -38.36 -0.48 3.63
CA PHE A 32 -36.94 -0.66 3.30
C PHE A 32 -36.37 -1.82 4.13
N SER A 33 -36.23 -2.98 3.49
CA SER A 33 -35.49 -4.11 4.05
C SER A 33 -33.99 -3.80 4.03
N GLY A 34 -33.53 -3.08 5.06
CA GLY A 34 -32.11 -2.86 5.29
C GLY A 34 -31.36 -4.18 5.46
N PRO A 35 -30.05 -4.23 5.17
CA PRO A 35 -29.26 -5.43 5.37
C PRO A 35 -29.33 -5.88 6.83
N ASN A 36 -29.41 -7.19 7.05
CA ASN A 36 -29.47 -7.79 8.39
C ASN A 36 -28.20 -7.43 9.17
N PHE A 37 -28.27 -6.36 9.97
CA PHE A 37 -27.21 -5.96 10.87
C PHE A 37 -27.17 -6.95 12.03
N ARG A 38 -26.52 -8.10 11.81
CA ARG A 38 -26.15 -9.02 12.88
C ARG A 38 -25.34 -8.21 13.87
N SER A 39 -25.96 -7.88 15.00
CA SER A 39 -25.24 -7.39 16.17
C SER A 39 -24.25 -8.47 16.56
N TYR A 40 -22.97 -8.24 16.26
CA TYR A 40 -21.87 -8.98 16.87
C TYR A 40 -21.82 -8.56 18.34
N THR A 41 -22.78 -9.05 19.12
CA THR A 41 -22.70 -9.16 20.57
C THR A 41 -21.61 -10.18 20.85
N THR A 42 -20.36 -9.73 20.70
CA THR A 42 -19.19 -10.49 21.08
C THR A 42 -19.23 -10.62 22.60
N ASP A 43 -19.89 -11.68 23.06
CA ASP A 43 -19.70 -12.18 24.42
C ASP A 43 -18.18 -12.21 24.66
N PRO A 44 -17.66 -11.51 25.67
CA PRO A 44 -16.26 -11.61 26.05
C PRO A 44 -16.05 -12.93 26.80
N LYS A 45 -16.39 -14.05 26.15
CA LYS A 45 -16.04 -15.41 26.54
C LYS A 45 -14.53 -15.54 26.40
N LYS A 46 -13.86 -15.00 27.42
CA LYS A 46 -12.43 -14.91 27.65
C LYS A 46 -11.76 -16.24 27.29
N THR A 47 -11.33 -16.37 26.03
CA THR A 47 -10.49 -17.47 25.60
C THR A 47 -9.20 -17.39 26.42
N PRO A 48 -8.84 -18.44 27.19
CA PRO A 48 -7.52 -18.48 27.78
C PRO A 48 -6.53 -18.51 26.61
N VAL A 49 -5.64 -17.51 26.56
CA VAL A 49 -4.57 -17.46 25.56
C VAL A 49 -3.77 -18.74 25.74
N HIS A 50 -3.84 -19.65 24.76
CA HIS A 50 -3.13 -20.91 24.84
C HIS A 50 -1.64 -20.64 24.57
N TYR A 51 -0.88 -20.49 25.65
CA TYR A 51 0.58 -20.36 25.59
C TYR A 51 1.24 -21.54 24.87
N ASP A 52 0.57 -22.70 24.85
CA ASP A 52 0.94 -23.88 24.08
C ASP A 52 0.91 -23.61 22.55
N GLU A 53 -0.13 -22.95 22.02
CA GLU A 53 -0.23 -22.59 20.60
C GLU A 53 0.90 -21.62 20.18
N LEU A 54 1.23 -20.65 21.03
CA LEU A 54 2.34 -19.73 20.77
C LEU A 54 3.70 -20.43 20.85
N THR A 55 3.91 -21.32 21.82
CA THR A 55 5.19 -22.04 21.95
C THR A 55 5.37 -23.10 20.86
N GLU A 56 4.30 -23.74 20.39
CA GLU A 56 4.32 -24.58 19.20
C GLU A 56 4.62 -23.77 17.93
N TYR A 57 4.01 -22.60 17.75
CA TYR A 57 4.33 -21.71 16.61
C TYR A 57 5.81 -21.26 16.62
N ILE A 58 6.36 -20.89 17.78
CA ILE A 58 7.78 -20.53 17.94
C ILE A 58 8.71 -21.69 17.59
N LYS A 59 8.33 -22.91 17.98
CA LYS A 59 9.11 -24.13 17.68
C LYS A 59 9.08 -24.49 16.19
N ASN A 60 7.95 -24.24 15.52
CA ASN A 60 7.75 -24.61 14.12
C ASN A 60 8.32 -23.55 13.15
N ASN A 61 8.25 -22.25 13.48
CA ASN A 61 8.73 -21.15 12.63
C ASN A 61 9.77 -20.24 13.34
N PRO A 62 10.90 -20.79 13.84
CA PRO A 62 11.86 -20.00 14.63
C PRO A 62 12.51 -18.87 13.83
N LYS A 63 12.69 -19.04 12.51
CA LYS A 63 13.22 -17.99 11.62
C LYS A 63 12.31 -16.75 11.61
N ASP A 64 11.00 -16.95 11.43
CA ASP A 64 10.03 -15.87 11.35
C ASP A 64 9.86 -15.15 12.69
N VAL A 65 9.82 -15.90 13.80
CA VAL A 65 9.76 -15.31 15.14
C VAL A 65 10.99 -14.45 15.43
N ILE A 66 12.19 -14.89 15.04
CA ILE A 66 13.40 -14.08 15.15
C ILE A 66 13.31 -12.81 14.30
N ALA A 67 12.81 -12.89 13.06
CA ALA A 67 12.60 -11.73 12.21
C ALA A 67 11.60 -10.72 12.80
N TYR A 68 10.46 -11.18 13.33
CA TYR A 68 9.49 -10.32 14.02
C TYR A 68 10.10 -9.65 15.27
N ILE A 69 10.85 -10.38 16.09
CA ILE A 69 11.53 -9.80 17.27
C ILE A 69 12.55 -8.73 16.85
N LEU A 70 13.36 -9.00 15.83
CA LEU A 70 14.35 -8.04 15.31
C LEU A 70 13.69 -6.80 14.67
N MET A 71 12.56 -6.96 13.98
CA MET A 71 11.76 -5.84 13.46
C MET A 71 11.20 -4.96 14.59
N ILE A 72 10.65 -5.57 15.64
CA ILE A 72 10.12 -4.84 16.81
C ILE A 72 11.23 -4.08 17.53
N ILE A 73 12.37 -4.72 17.78
CA ILE A 73 13.55 -4.07 18.40
C ILE A 73 14.06 -2.92 17.53
N SER A 74 14.17 -3.12 16.22
CA SER A 74 14.67 -2.09 15.30
C SER A 74 13.71 -0.88 15.22
N LEU A 75 12.40 -1.12 15.19
CA LEU A 75 11.40 -0.05 15.24
C LEU A 75 11.47 0.73 16.56
N ILE A 76 11.66 0.05 17.69
CA ILE A 76 11.88 0.68 19.00
C ILE A 76 13.16 1.53 18.98
N MET A 77 14.28 1.01 18.44
CA MET A 77 15.54 1.75 18.31
C MET A 77 15.44 3.01 17.44
N ILE A 78 14.53 3.04 16.46
CA ILE A 78 14.21 4.25 15.68
C ILE A 78 13.33 5.22 16.49
N LEU A 79 12.28 4.73 17.16
CA LEU A 79 11.33 5.57 17.90
C LEU A 79 11.94 6.27 19.12
N PHE A 80 12.89 5.64 19.82
CA PHE A 80 13.66 6.26 20.90
C PHE A 80 14.96 6.93 20.41
N GLY A 81 15.13 7.05 19.08
CA GLY A 81 16.37 7.42 18.40
C GLY A 81 16.77 8.90 18.44
N SER A 82 16.92 9.50 19.64
CA SER A 82 17.60 10.80 19.76
C SER A 82 19.09 10.74 19.39
N TYR A 83 19.66 9.53 19.32
CA TYR A 83 21.03 9.26 18.89
C TYR A 83 21.04 8.67 17.47
N PHE A 84 21.61 9.44 16.54
CA PHE A 84 21.65 9.16 15.09
C PHE A 84 22.31 7.79 14.74
N GLU A 85 23.10 7.25 15.66
CA GLU A 85 23.87 6.01 15.48
C GLU A 85 23.02 4.74 15.60
N TYR A 86 22.16 4.62 16.61
CA TYR A 86 21.27 3.45 16.75
C TYR A 86 20.28 3.34 15.59
N ALA A 87 19.77 4.47 15.10
CA ALA A 87 18.89 4.52 13.93
C ALA A 87 19.59 3.99 12.66
N ARG A 88 20.91 4.17 12.50
CA ARG A 88 21.67 3.62 11.36
C ARG A 88 21.66 2.09 11.37
N TYR A 89 21.97 1.48 12.51
CA TYR A 89 21.97 0.02 12.66
C TYR A 89 20.57 -0.58 12.53
N ALA A 90 19.55 0.06 13.12
CA ALA A 90 18.16 -0.36 12.97
C ALA A 90 17.68 -0.37 11.51
N ASN A 91 17.99 0.68 10.74
CA ASN A 91 17.67 0.73 9.30
C ASN A 91 18.36 -0.39 8.50
N LEU A 92 19.60 -0.75 8.86
CA LEU A 92 20.31 -1.87 8.23
C LEU A 92 19.67 -3.23 8.55
N ILE A 93 19.24 -3.46 9.80
CA ILE A 93 18.54 -4.69 10.21
C ILE A 93 17.18 -4.79 9.51
N ILE A 94 16.42 -3.70 9.43
CA ILE A 94 15.14 -3.65 8.71
C ILE A 94 15.36 -3.90 7.21
N GLY A 95 16.42 -3.37 6.61
CA GLY A 95 16.80 -3.64 5.22
C GLY A 95 17.17 -5.10 4.96
N LEU A 96 17.95 -5.71 5.86
CA LEU A 96 18.28 -7.14 5.84
C LEU A 96 17.02 -8.02 5.88
N ILE A 97 16.08 -7.72 6.77
CA ILE A 97 14.84 -8.49 6.92
C ILE A 97 13.92 -8.26 5.71
N PHE A 98 13.74 -7.02 5.27
CA PHE A 98 12.94 -6.72 4.07
C PHE A 98 13.52 -7.41 2.82
N GLY A 99 14.83 -7.36 2.64
CA GLY A 99 15.52 -8.06 1.55
C GLY A 99 15.38 -9.58 1.62
N LEU A 100 15.28 -10.17 2.83
CA LEU A 100 15.05 -11.60 2.99
C LEU A 100 13.67 -12.02 2.48
N TYR A 101 12.61 -11.36 2.98
CA TYR A 101 11.22 -11.73 2.63
C TYR A 101 10.82 -11.30 1.21
N PHE A 102 11.32 -10.18 0.69
CA PHE A 102 10.92 -9.64 -0.62
C PHE A 102 11.98 -9.83 -1.72
N SER A 103 12.96 -10.71 -1.53
CA SER A 103 14.06 -10.92 -2.50
C SER A 103 13.57 -11.34 -3.89
N GLU A 104 12.51 -12.14 -3.97
CA GLU A 104 11.97 -12.67 -5.23
C GLU A 104 11.12 -11.61 -5.96
N GLU A 105 10.29 -10.87 -5.22
CA GLU A 105 9.49 -9.75 -5.73
C GLU A 105 10.37 -8.59 -6.19
N LEU A 106 11.45 -8.29 -5.46
CA LEU A 106 12.43 -7.27 -5.86
C LEU A 106 13.18 -7.68 -7.13
N ALA A 107 13.57 -8.95 -7.26
CA ALA A 107 14.20 -9.46 -8.48
C ALA A 107 13.24 -9.36 -9.68
N PHE A 108 11.98 -9.78 -9.51
CA PHE A 108 10.94 -9.69 -10.54
C PHE A 108 10.64 -8.23 -10.95
N LEU A 109 10.54 -7.32 -9.98
CA LEU A 109 10.35 -5.89 -10.23
C LEU A 109 11.53 -5.30 -11.03
N VAL A 110 12.76 -5.71 -10.71
CA VAL A 110 13.97 -5.24 -11.41
C VAL A 110 14.13 -5.85 -12.80
N THR A 111 13.62 -7.06 -13.08
CA THR A 111 13.58 -7.59 -14.45
C THR A 111 12.50 -6.93 -15.30
N ASN A 112 11.34 -6.60 -14.72
CA ASN A 112 10.16 -6.18 -15.47
C ASN A 112 9.91 -4.66 -15.47
N ILE A 113 10.91 -3.84 -15.11
CA ILE A 113 10.87 -2.37 -15.16
C ILE A 113 10.38 -1.86 -16.53
N ARG A 114 10.73 -2.55 -17.62
CA ARG A 114 10.32 -2.18 -18.98
C ARG A 114 8.80 -2.22 -19.17
N GLU A 115 8.15 -3.30 -18.73
CA GLU A 115 6.68 -3.41 -18.74
C GLU A 115 6.06 -2.38 -17.80
N PHE A 116 6.68 -2.15 -16.63
CA PHE A 116 6.25 -1.14 -15.67
C PHE A 116 6.28 0.30 -16.25
N ILE A 117 7.24 0.63 -17.13
CA ILE A 117 7.30 1.93 -17.83
C ILE A 117 6.27 2.01 -18.97
N GLU A 118 5.98 0.89 -19.63
CA GLU A 118 4.99 0.82 -20.72
C GLU A 118 3.54 0.89 -20.18
N GLU A 119 3.28 0.33 -18.99
CA GLU A 119 2.00 0.44 -18.28
C GLU A 119 1.86 1.79 -17.52
N TYR A 120 2.89 2.21 -16.78
CA TYR A 120 2.88 3.47 -16.02
C TYR A 120 3.59 4.60 -16.79
N ASN A 121 2.82 5.25 -17.68
CA ASN A 121 3.16 6.49 -18.41
C ASN A 121 4.38 7.23 -17.84
N LEU A 122 5.45 7.30 -18.66
CA LEU A 122 6.81 7.79 -18.40
C LEU A 122 6.99 8.76 -17.22
N VAL A 123 6.17 9.82 -17.12
CA VAL A 123 6.26 10.83 -16.06
C VAL A 123 6.07 10.20 -14.66
N LYS A 124 5.13 9.25 -14.51
CA LYS A 124 4.90 8.52 -13.26
C LYS A 124 6.08 7.62 -12.90
N ALA A 125 6.62 6.89 -13.87
CA ALA A 125 7.81 6.06 -13.67
C ALA A 125 9.04 6.90 -13.29
N LEU A 126 9.23 8.08 -13.92
CA LEU A 126 10.32 9.01 -13.59
C LEU A 126 10.19 9.58 -12.17
N VAL A 127 8.97 9.97 -11.75
CA VAL A 127 8.71 10.42 -10.37
C VAL A 127 8.97 9.28 -9.37
N CYS A 128 8.47 8.06 -9.65
CA CYS A 128 8.68 6.89 -8.80
C CYS A 128 10.18 6.57 -8.62
N GLY A 129 10.93 6.48 -9.73
CA GLY A 129 12.38 6.25 -9.71
C GLY A 129 13.14 7.36 -8.98
N GLY A 130 12.76 8.63 -9.18
CA GLY A 130 13.31 9.77 -8.46
C GLY A 130 13.03 9.71 -6.95
N THR A 131 11.83 9.30 -6.52
CA THR A 131 11.48 9.10 -5.11
C THR A 131 12.29 7.96 -4.49
N ILE A 132 12.45 6.82 -5.18
CA ILE A 132 13.27 5.70 -4.72
C ILE A 132 14.74 6.12 -4.57
N LEU A 133 15.27 6.86 -5.54
CA LEU A 133 16.64 7.39 -5.50
C LEU A 133 16.85 8.36 -4.32
N ALA A 134 15.89 9.26 -4.08
CA ALA A 134 15.92 10.16 -2.93
C ALA A 134 15.86 9.41 -1.59
N LEU A 135 15.02 8.37 -1.48
CA LEU A 135 14.98 7.47 -0.31
C LEU A 135 16.32 6.76 -0.09
N CYS A 136 16.98 6.33 -1.18
CA CYS A 136 18.30 5.67 -1.11
C CYS A 136 19.40 6.62 -0.60
N LEU A 137 19.35 7.91 -0.97
CA LEU A 137 20.24 8.93 -0.41
C LEU A 137 19.94 9.25 1.07
N GLN A 138 18.67 9.18 1.49
CA GLN A 138 18.27 9.46 2.87
C GLN A 138 18.53 8.28 3.83
N VAL A 139 18.34 7.04 3.38
CA VAL A 139 18.46 5.82 4.19
C VAL A 139 19.34 4.74 3.49
N PRO A 140 20.60 5.05 3.14
CA PRO A 140 21.44 4.16 2.33
C PRO A 140 21.70 2.80 2.98
N LEU A 141 21.69 2.72 4.32
CA LEU A 141 21.90 1.48 5.05
C LEU A 141 20.75 0.48 4.92
N PHE A 142 19.51 0.95 4.72
CA PHE A 142 18.38 0.08 4.40
C PHE A 142 18.58 -0.58 3.03
N PHE A 143 18.85 0.23 2.00
CA PHE A 143 19.11 -0.27 0.64
C PHE A 143 20.35 -1.16 0.58
N LEU A 144 21.39 -0.89 1.36
CA LEU A 144 22.55 -1.76 1.50
C LEU A 144 22.19 -3.13 2.10
N GLY A 145 21.39 -3.17 3.18
CA GLY A 145 20.90 -4.40 3.78
C GLY A 145 20.07 -5.24 2.81
N VAL A 146 19.17 -4.60 2.06
CA VAL A 146 18.39 -5.24 0.99
C VAL A 146 19.31 -5.80 -0.09
N ALA A 147 20.19 -4.97 -0.65
CA ALA A 147 21.07 -5.36 -1.76
C ALA A 147 22.01 -6.52 -1.41
N ILE A 148 22.51 -6.58 -0.16
CA ILE A 148 23.32 -7.70 0.33
C ILE A 148 22.53 -9.01 0.27
N ILE A 149 21.30 -9.03 0.78
CA ILE A 149 20.49 -10.27 0.78
C ILE A 149 20.01 -10.63 -0.63
N THR A 150 19.56 -9.67 -1.44
CA THR A 150 19.20 -9.93 -2.84
C THR A 150 20.39 -10.50 -3.62
N ALA A 151 21.60 -9.97 -3.43
CA ALA A 151 22.81 -10.51 -4.05
C ALA A 151 23.15 -11.93 -3.56
N ILE A 152 23.00 -12.21 -2.26
CA ILE A 152 23.20 -13.57 -1.71
C ILE A 152 22.16 -14.56 -2.27
N ARG A 153 20.87 -14.17 -2.33
CA ARG A 153 19.79 -14.98 -2.92
C ARG A 153 19.97 -15.25 -4.41
N ILE A 154 20.57 -14.33 -5.17
CA ILE A 154 20.88 -14.49 -6.59
C ILE A 154 22.14 -15.33 -6.82
N LEU A 155 23.17 -15.15 -5.99
CA LEU A 155 24.44 -15.90 -6.10
C LEU A 155 24.32 -17.34 -5.57
N TRP A 156 23.52 -17.51 -4.51
CA TRP A 156 23.23 -18.78 -3.86
C TRP A 156 21.72 -19.01 -3.87
N PRO A 157 21.10 -19.24 -5.04
CA PRO A 157 19.71 -19.63 -5.09
C PRO A 157 19.57 -20.95 -4.31
N GLU A 158 18.77 -20.93 -3.23
CA GLU A 158 18.46 -22.15 -2.50
C GLU A 158 17.82 -23.14 -3.48
N SER A 159 18.55 -24.21 -3.80
CA SER A 159 18.02 -25.35 -4.54
C SER A 159 16.68 -25.72 -3.91
N LYS A 160 15.62 -25.87 -4.73
CA LYS A 160 14.24 -26.15 -4.29
C LYS A 160 14.12 -27.56 -3.67
N ASN A 161 14.79 -27.74 -2.54
CA ASN A 161 14.80 -28.92 -1.71
C ASN A 161 13.61 -28.79 -0.77
N SER A 162 12.44 -29.14 -1.29
CA SER A 162 11.24 -29.38 -0.49
C SER A 162 11.57 -30.29 0.68
N PHE A 163 11.44 -29.81 1.92
CA PHE A 163 10.71 -30.44 3.04
C PHE A 163 10.69 -29.52 4.26
#